data_AF-A0A7V5AS79-F1
#
_entry.id   AF-A0A7V5AS79-F1
#
_cell.length_a   1.000
_cell.length_b   1.000
_cell.length_c   1.000
_cell.angle_alpha   90.00
_cell.angle_beta   90.00
_cell.angle_gamma   90.00
#
_symmetry.space_group_name_H-M   'P 1'
#
loop_
_entity.id
_entity.type
_entity.pdbx_description
1 polymer ?
#
loop_
_entity_poly.entity_id
_entity_poly.type
_entity_poly.pdbx_seq_one_letter_code
_entity_poly.pdbx_strand_id
1 'polypeptide(L)'
;MITVFGGCFMRVFKILLVAGILSISGVCFSDEIDDLLKKLGDEEWAEREAASKALAEKGDSIIPRLLETYKKTDDFEVRSRIVTILEKLAWPSPEDIERIEKLIADYENLRFKESSKEEPKEDKPNEEKEQELTNKETTIIEELQKIKNAADYLVKKLESKTEIEKHSKAVAEVLSGLVGGGVSDFGGAVVKLPKAQPGPNVKVHVKIVQVGPDGKKKEFEMKDGKIVKGGGINHNATPLTALLDTIENAENNTRLKIRAIVALGLRGEKAAVSTLLKLLTSADESVRDAAADALRKITGNDFGPKTGDTNEQVEKSLKKWEEWWNANKDKEEFYPPKRGDTKERDGEEKKKSDNEKEKEGEF
;
A
#
# COMPACT_ATOMS: atom_id res chain seq x y z
N MET A 1 -61.80 28.19 20.29
CA MET A 1 -61.88 28.40 21.75
C MET A 1 -60.51 28.05 22.31
N ILE A 2 -59.82 29.07 22.82
CA ILE A 2 -58.43 29.04 23.25
C ILE A 2 -58.36 28.39 24.63
N THR A 3 -57.46 27.45 24.84
CA THR A 3 -57.11 26.98 26.19
C THR A 3 -55.60 27.12 26.38
N VAL A 4 -55.24 28.21 27.06
CA VAL A 4 -53.98 28.43 27.76
C VAL A 4 -54.36 28.47 29.24
N PHE A 5 -53.61 27.82 30.15
CA PHE A 5 -53.08 28.40 31.41
C PHE A 5 -52.57 27.37 32.44
N GLY A 6 -51.46 27.73 33.09
CA GLY A 6 -50.90 27.20 34.35
C GLY A 6 -49.47 26.66 34.14
N GLY A 7 -48.34 27.35 34.42
CA GLY A 7 -48.01 28.26 35.54
C GLY A 7 -47.76 27.43 36.82
N CYS A 8 -46.72 27.56 37.64
CA CYS A 8 -45.54 28.41 37.81
C CYS A 8 -44.77 27.79 39.00
N PHE A 9 -43.42 27.71 39.02
CA PHE A 9 -42.64 27.87 40.25
C PHE A 9 -41.16 28.13 39.96
N MET A 10 -40.72 29.35 40.25
CA MET A 10 -39.34 29.82 40.30
C MET A 10 -38.60 29.29 41.55
N ARG A 11 -37.28 29.12 41.42
CA ARG A 11 -36.21 29.38 42.43
C ARG A 11 -34.88 29.29 41.67
N VAL A 12 -34.35 30.36 41.07
CA VAL A 12 -33.51 31.42 41.66
C VAL A 12 -32.46 30.88 42.64
N PHE A 13 -31.25 30.62 42.14
CA PHE A 13 -30.02 30.93 42.87
C PHE A 13 -29.03 31.59 41.91
N LYS A 14 -28.94 32.92 42.05
CA LYS A 14 -27.85 33.75 41.55
C LYS A 14 -26.65 33.53 42.47
N ILE A 15 -25.48 33.21 41.92
CA ILE A 15 -24.21 33.71 42.44
C ILE A 15 -23.39 34.18 41.24
N LEU A 16 -23.11 35.48 41.23
CA LEU A 16 -22.34 36.23 40.26
C LEU A 16 -21.42 37.13 41.09
N LEU A 17 -20.09 36.98 40.97
CA LEU A 17 -19.01 37.94 41.26
C LEU A 17 -17.66 37.18 41.21
N VAL A 18 -16.56 37.65 40.63
CA VAL A 18 -16.26 38.72 39.67
C VAL A 18 -14.78 38.58 39.30
N ALA A 19 -14.47 38.92 38.04
CA ALA A 19 -13.21 39.43 37.48
C ALA A 19 -11.86 38.74 37.77
N GLY A 20 -11.12 38.49 36.69
CA GLY A 20 -9.68 38.72 36.72
C GLY A 20 -8.85 37.85 35.77
N ILE A 21 -8.69 38.33 34.53
CA ILE A 21 -7.44 38.20 33.75
C ILE A 21 -7.03 36.76 33.38
N LEU A 22 -7.42 36.34 32.18
CA LEU A 22 -6.50 36.21 31.05
C LEU A 22 -7.32 35.82 29.83
N SER A 23 -7.39 36.74 28.88
CA SER A 23 -7.60 36.40 27.49
C SER A 23 -6.65 35.25 27.15
N ILE A 24 -7.17 34.03 27.00
CA ILE A 24 -6.46 33.00 26.26
C ILE A 24 -6.56 33.47 24.81
N SER A 25 -5.66 34.39 24.47
CA SER A 25 -5.13 34.56 23.14
C SER A 25 -5.00 33.18 22.53
N GLY A 26 -5.68 32.97 21.40
CA GLY A 26 -5.55 31.75 20.61
C GLY A 26 -4.08 31.41 20.50
N VAL A 27 -3.68 30.32 21.17
CA VAL A 27 -2.37 29.74 20.96
C VAL A 27 -2.49 29.07 19.60
N CYS A 28 -2.18 29.83 18.55
CA CYS A 28 -1.83 29.27 17.26
C CYS A 28 -0.55 28.47 17.48
N PHE A 29 -0.67 27.19 17.81
CA PHE A 29 0.39 26.26 17.46
C PHE A 29 0.35 26.15 15.94
N SER A 30 1.18 26.93 15.24
CA SER A 30 1.54 26.53 13.89
C SER A 30 2.17 25.14 14.00
N ASP A 31 1.70 24.22 13.16
CA ASP A 31 2.37 22.94 13.00
C ASP A 31 3.81 23.25 12.56
N GLU A 32 4.81 22.59 13.14
CA GLU A 32 6.21 22.69 12.71
C GLU A 32 6.31 22.49 11.19
N ILE A 33 5.48 21.59 10.64
CA ILE A 33 5.38 21.35 9.20
C ILE A 33 4.89 22.60 8.46
N ASP A 34 3.93 23.33 9.00
CA ASP A 34 3.38 24.55 8.36
C ASP A 34 4.38 25.69 8.31
N ASP A 35 5.19 25.84 9.34
CA ASP A 35 6.23 26.86 9.35
C ASP A 35 7.35 26.52 8.37
N LEU A 36 7.71 25.23 8.25
CA LEU A 36 8.62 24.78 7.21
C LEU A 36 8.04 24.98 5.80
N LEU A 37 6.74 24.73 5.60
CA LEU A 37 6.08 24.94 4.31
C LEU A 37 6.06 26.41 3.89
N LYS A 38 5.82 27.34 4.84
CA LYS A 38 5.95 28.78 4.58
C LYS A 38 7.37 29.15 4.18
N LYS A 39 8.38 28.59 4.87
CA LYS A 39 9.80 28.85 4.58
C LYS A 39 10.26 28.34 3.21
N LEU A 40 9.50 27.51 2.51
CA LEU A 40 9.83 27.12 1.14
C LEU A 40 9.83 28.30 0.17
N GLY A 41 9.10 29.37 0.47
CA GLY A 41 9.06 30.61 -0.32
C GLY A 41 9.80 31.77 0.34
N ASP A 42 10.65 31.51 1.34
CA ASP A 42 11.40 32.56 2.03
C ASP A 42 12.32 33.33 1.07
N GLU A 43 12.59 34.61 1.32
CA GLU A 43 13.48 35.42 0.48
C GLU A 43 14.93 34.91 0.53
N GLU A 44 15.36 34.45 1.71
CA GLU A 44 16.71 33.93 1.94
C GLU A 44 16.84 32.49 1.43
N TRP A 45 17.76 32.29 0.48
CA TRP A 45 17.97 30.96 -0.12
C TRP A 45 18.30 29.88 0.92
N ALA A 46 19.06 30.25 1.96
CA ALA A 46 19.46 29.34 3.02
C ALA A 46 18.26 28.82 3.83
N GLU A 47 17.26 29.66 4.10
CA GLU A 47 16.05 29.27 4.81
C GLU A 47 15.20 28.32 3.98
N ARG A 48 15.06 28.57 2.66
CA ARG A 48 14.35 27.68 1.74
C ARG A 48 14.98 26.29 1.68
N GLU A 49 16.32 26.23 1.63
CA GLU A 49 17.04 24.97 1.55
C GLU A 49 16.98 24.20 2.87
N ALA A 50 17.13 24.90 4.00
CA ALA A 50 16.96 24.31 5.33
C ALA A 50 15.56 23.72 5.49
N ALA A 51 14.52 24.43 5.07
CA ALA A 51 13.16 23.96 5.10
C ALA A 51 12.93 22.74 4.19
N SER A 52 13.46 22.79 2.97
CA SER A 52 13.36 21.68 2.00
C SER A 52 14.00 20.40 2.52
N LYS A 53 15.17 20.51 3.16
CA LYS A 53 15.87 19.39 3.78
C LYS A 53 15.09 18.83 4.98
N ALA A 54 14.65 19.71 5.89
CA ALA A 54 13.90 19.31 7.07
C ALA A 54 12.59 18.59 6.70
N LEU A 55 11.88 19.06 5.67
CA LEU A 55 10.68 18.40 5.16
C LEU A 55 11.00 17.02 4.56
N ALA A 56 12.04 16.91 3.74
CA ALA A 56 12.44 15.62 3.16
C ALA A 56 12.83 14.58 4.25
N GLU A 57 13.46 15.02 5.34
CA GLU A 57 13.82 14.16 6.48
C GLU A 57 12.60 13.62 7.25
N LYS A 58 11.45 14.30 7.20
CA LYS A 58 10.19 13.81 7.80
C LYS A 58 9.55 12.65 7.03
N GLY A 59 10.06 12.32 5.84
CA GLY A 59 9.66 11.14 5.08
C GLY A 59 8.24 11.18 4.51
N ASP A 60 7.65 10.01 4.26
CA ASP A 60 6.36 9.87 3.56
C ASP A 60 5.17 10.51 4.31
N SER A 61 5.32 10.78 5.62
CA SER A 61 4.27 11.32 6.48
C SER A 61 3.79 12.72 6.06
N ILE A 62 4.66 13.51 5.41
CA ILE A 62 4.35 14.88 4.99
C ILE A 62 3.72 14.98 3.60
N ILE A 63 3.70 13.89 2.83
CA ILE A 63 3.21 13.89 1.43
C ILE A 63 1.80 14.50 1.33
N PRO A 64 0.80 14.15 2.17
CA PRO A 64 -0.53 14.76 2.08
C PRO A 64 -0.51 16.28 2.21
N ARG A 65 0.31 16.81 3.12
CA ARG A 65 0.42 18.26 3.37
C ARG A 65 1.15 18.98 2.23
N LEU A 66 2.18 18.35 1.65
CA LEU A 66 2.86 18.87 0.46
C LEU A 66 1.89 19.00 -0.72
N LEU A 67 1.10 17.95 -0.99
CA LEU A 67 0.11 17.95 -2.08
C LEU A 67 -1.00 18.99 -1.84
N GLU A 68 -1.46 19.13 -0.59
CA GLU A 68 -2.43 20.16 -0.23
C GLU A 68 -1.87 21.58 -0.41
N THR A 69 -0.62 21.81 -0.01
CA THR A 69 0.04 23.11 -0.14
C THR A 69 0.26 23.47 -1.61
N TYR A 70 0.73 22.51 -2.41
CA TYR A 70 0.93 22.68 -3.86
C TYR A 70 -0.34 23.17 -4.57
N LYS A 71 -1.49 22.58 -4.21
CA LYS A 71 -2.80 22.94 -4.78
C LYS A 71 -3.28 24.33 -4.38
N LYS A 72 -2.91 24.82 -3.19
CA LYS A 72 -3.39 26.10 -2.64
C LYS A 72 -2.50 27.28 -2.98
N THR A 73 -1.20 27.07 -3.16
CA THR A 73 -0.23 28.13 -3.43
C THR A 73 -0.10 28.38 -4.93
N ASP A 74 0.04 29.63 -5.34
CA ASP A 74 0.44 30.02 -6.70
C ASP A 74 1.93 30.39 -6.81
N ASP A 75 2.66 30.30 -5.69
CA ASP A 75 4.10 30.56 -5.65
C ASP A 75 4.87 29.47 -6.39
N PHE A 76 5.56 29.88 -7.46
CA PHE A 76 6.36 28.99 -8.30
C PHE A 76 7.54 28.35 -7.56
N GLU A 77 8.24 29.09 -6.70
CA GLU A 77 9.38 28.58 -5.93
C GLU A 77 8.91 27.50 -4.95
N VAL A 78 7.80 27.78 -4.24
CA VAL A 78 7.19 26.80 -3.32
C VAL A 78 6.77 25.55 -4.07
N ARG A 79 6.09 25.67 -5.22
CA ARG A 79 5.68 24.54 -6.05
C ARG A 79 6.89 23.72 -6.54
N SER A 80 7.93 24.37 -7.04
CA SER A 80 9.15 23.71 -7.53
C SER A 80 9.87 22.92 -6.43
N ARG A 81 9.96 23.49 -5.22
CA ARG A 81 10.55 22.81 -4.07
C ARG A 81 9.71 21.63 -3.59
N ILE A 82 8.39 21.77 -3.56
CA ILE A 82 7.49 20.65 -3.25
C ILE A 82 7.75 19.48 -4.21
N VAL A 83 7.81 19.73 -5.53
CA VAL A 83 8.11 18.68 -6.53
C VAL A 83 9.47 18.03 -6.26
N THR A 84 10.49 18.81 -5.95
CA THR A 84 11.82 18.29 -5.60
C THR A 84 11.80 17.42 -4.35
N ILE A 85 11.02 17.80 -3.33
CA ILE A 85 10.86 17.02 -2.10
C ILE A 85 10.11 15.71 -2.41
N LEU A 86 9.03 15.76 -3.18
CA LEU A 86 8.28 14.57 -3.60
C LEU A 86 9.18 13.59 -4.37
N GLU A 87 10.05 14.09 -5.25
CA GLU A 87 11.01 13.27 -5.96
C GLU A 87 11.99 12.55 -5.02
N LYS A 88 12.54 13.25 -4.00
CA LYS A 88 13.36 12.63 -2.94
C LYS A 88 12.59 11.60 -2.12
N LEU A 89 11.27 11.80 -1.99
CA LEU A 89 10.35 10.86 -1.35
C LEU A 89 9.87 9.73 -2.29
N ALA A 90 10.49 9.58 -3.48
CA ALA A 90 10.07 8.63 -4.50
C ALA A 90 8.55 8.68 -4.73
N TRP A 91 8.02 9.88 -4.81
CA TRP A 91 6.61 10.16 -5.03
C TRP A 91 6.46 10.93 -6.35
N PRO A 92 5.43 10.66 -7.18
CA PRO A 92 5.25 11.42 -8.42
C PRO A 92 4.91 12.89 -8.17
N SER A 93 5.17 13.75 -9.15
CA SER A 93 4.72 15.14 -9.11
C SER A 93 3.18 15.22 -9.12
N PRO A 94 2.56 16.31 -8.64
CA PRO A 94 1.11 16.49 -8.70
C PRO A 94 0.54 16.34 -10.12
N GLU A 95 1.24 16.85 -11.13
CA GLU A 95 0.89 16.70 -12.55
C GLU A 95 0.98 15.24 -13.01
N ASP A 96 2.03 14.53 -12.61
CA ASP A 96 2.18 13.11 -12.90
C ASP A 96 1.11 12.26 -12.21
N ILE A 97 0.68 12.64 -11.00
CA ILE A 97 -0.44 11.99 -10.32
C ILE A 97 -1.71 12.12 -11.16
N GLU A 98 -2.02 13.32 -11.66
CA GLU A 98 -3.19 13.52 -12.54
C GLU A 98 -3.09 12.66 -13.81
N ARG A 99 -1.91 12.55 -14.39
CA ARG A 99 -1.67 11.70 -15.57
C ARG A 99 -1.84 10.21 -15.24
N ILE A 100 -1.32 9.74 -14.11
CA ILE A 100 -1.47 8.35 -13.64
C ILE A 100 -2.95 8.03 -13.41
N GLU A 101 -3.68 8.90 -12.69
CA GLU A 101 -5.11 8.73 -12.42
C GLU A 101 -5.92 8.66 -13.72
N LYS A 102 -5.59 9.51 -14.69
CA LYS A 102 -6.22 9.48 -16.01
C LYS A 102 -5.97 8.14 -16.72
N LEU A 103 -4.73 7.66 -16.73
CA LEU A 103 -4.36 6.39 -17.37
C LEU A 103 -5.05 5.18 -16.71
N ILE A 104 -5.19 5.19 -15.38
CA ILE A 104 -5.98 4.16 -14.66
C ILE A 104 -7.45 4.25 -15.04
N ALA A 105 -8.03 5.45 -15.10
CA ALA A 105 -9.42 5.64 -15.49
C ALA A 105 -9.68 5.20 -16.94
N ASP A 106 -8.75 5.48 -17.85
CA ASP A 106 -8.79 5.02 -19.24
C ASP A 106 -8.74 3.48 -19.30
N TYR A 107 -7.85 2.86 -18.52
CA TYR A 107 -7.79 1.40 -18.37
C TYR A 107 -9.11 0.82 -17.87
N GLU A 108 -9.68 1.41 -16.81
CA GLU A 108 -10.97 0.99 -16.25
C GLU A 108 -12.12 1.06 -17.26
N ASN A 109 -12.15 2.14 -18.06
CA ASN A 109 -13.19 2.31 -19.07
C ASN A 109 -13.09 1.23 -20.16
N LEU A 110 -11.87 0.97 -20.64
CA LEU A 110 -11.58 -0.10 -21.61
C LEU A 110 -12.00 -1.48 -21.06
N ARG A 111 -11.67 -1.77 -19.80
CA ARG A 111 -11.84 -3.12 -19.24
C ARG A 111 -13.22 -3.39 -18.63
N PHE A 112 -13.83 -2.41 -17.97
CA PHE A 112 -15.00 -2.61 -17.10
C PHE A 112 -16.26 -1.83 -17.53
N LYS A 113 -16.17 -0.81 -18.40
CA LYS A 113 -17.37 -0.08 -18.87
C LYS A 113 -17.83 -0.52 -20.26
N GLU A 114 -16.94 -0.89 -21.17
CA GLU A 114 -17.32 -1.43 -22.49
C GLU A 114 -18.13 -2.74 -22.38
N SER A 115 -17.93 -3.55 -21.34
CA SER A 115 -18.70 -4.78 -21.11
C SER A 115 -20.18 -4.58 -20.73
N SER A 116 -20.62 -3.33 -20.49
CA SER A 116 -21.98 -3.01 -20.04
C SER A 116 -22.89 -2.44 -21.13
N LYS A 117 -22.36 -2.14 -22.33
CA LYS A 117 -23.11 -1.47 -23.40
C LYS A 117 -23.50 -2.37 -24.57
N GLU A 118 -22.92 -3.57 -24.68
CA GLU A 118 -23.26 -4.51 -25.75
C GLU A 118 -23.33 -5.92 -25.16
N GLU A 119 -24.53 -6.49 -25.06
CA GLU A 119 -24.67 -7.95 -25.12
C GLU A 119 -24.35 -8.34 -26.57
N PRO A 120 -23.22 -9.01 -26.85
CA PRO A 120 -22.96 -9.50 -28.18
C PRO A 120 -23.94 -10.66 -28.42
N LYS A 121 -24.81 -10.50 -29.42
CA LYS A 121 -25.40 -11.68 -30.07
C LYS A 121 -24.25 -12.57 -30.51
N GLU A 122 -24.34 -13.85 -30.15
CA GLU A 122 -23.36 -14.91 -30.35
C GLU A 122 -22.63 -14.79 -31.70
N ASP A 123 -21.39 -14.32 -31.65
CA ASP A 123 -20.34 -14.62 -32.62
C ASP A 123 -19.03 -14.62 -31.84
N LYS A 124 -18.17 -15.62 -32.12
CA LYS A 124 -16.87 -15.79 -31.44
C LYS A 124 -16.11 -14.45 -31.37
N PRO A 125 -15.35 -14.17 -30.30
CA PRO A 125 -14.52 -12.96 -30.23
C PRO A 125 -13.65 -12.87 -31.49
N ASN A 126 -13.84 -11.84 -32.30
CA ASN A 126 -12.97 -11.56 -33.45
C ASN A 126 -11.56 -11.30 -32.88
N GLU A 127 -10.58 -12.13 -33.26
CA GLU A 127 -9.18 -12.05 -32.81
C GLU A 127 -8.62 -10.62 -32.98
N GLU A 128 -9.09 -9.89 -33.99
CA GLU A 128 -8.71 -8.49 -34.23
C GLU A 128 -9.13 -7.55 -33.08
N LYS A 129 -10.33 -7.73 -32.50
CA LYS A 129 -10.82 -6.89 -31.40
C LYS A 129 -10.02 -7.12 -30.11
N GLU A 130 -9.66 -8.37 -29.84
CA GLU A 130 -8.85 -8.74 -28.67
C GLU A 130 -7.40 -8.25 -28.81
N GLN A 131 -6.86 -8.30 -30.02
CA GLN A 131 -5.55 -7.72 -30.32
C GLN A 131 -5.58 -6.19 -30.18
N GLU A 132 -6.64 -5.52 -30.64
CA GLU A 132 -6.81 -4.08 -30.47
C GLU A 132 -6.86 -3.68 -28.99
N LEU A 133 -7.63 -4.42 -28.17
CA LEU A 133 -7.68 -4.21 -26.73
C LEU A 133 -6.29 -4.37 -26.09
N THR A 134 -5.60 -5.47 -26.40
CA THR A 134 -4.24 -5.74 -25.89
C THR A 134 -3.26 -4.63 -26.25
N ASN A 135 -3.35 -4.08 -27.47
CA ASN A 135 -2.52 -2.96 -27.90
C ASN A 135 -2.80 -1.71 -27.07
N LYS A 136 -4.08 -1.38 -26.83
CA LYS A 136 -4.47 -0.24 -25.98
C LYS A 136 -3.96 -0.38 -24.54
N GLU A 137 -4.09 -1.58 -23.97
CA GLU A 137 -3.56 -1.89 -22.64
C GLU A 137 -2.03 -1.71 -22.58
N THR A 138 -1.32 -2.21 -23.60
CA THR A 138 0.13 -2.07 -23.71
C THR A 138 0.55 -0.61 -23.77
N THR A 139 -0.15 0.22 -24.56
CA THR A 139 0.11 1.67 -24.62
C THR A 139 -0.05 2.34 -23.26
N ILE A 140 -1.06 1.96 -22.46
CA ILE A 140 -1.23 2.51 -21.11
C ILE A 140 -0.02 2.18 -20.22
N ILE A 141 0.46 0.94 -20.26
CA ILE A 141 1.65 0.53 -19.49
C ILE A 141 2.90 1.27 -19.95
N GLU A 142 3.13 1.41 -21.25
CA GLU A 142 4.26 2.17 -21.80
C GLU A 142 4.23 3.65 -21.39
N GLU A 143 3.04 4.25 -21.32
CA GLU A 143 2.88 5.62 -20.83
C GLU A 143 3.15 5.73 -19.33
N LEU A 144 2.70 4.76 -18.52
CA LEU A 144 2.99 4.72 -17.09
C LEU A 144 4.47 4.49 -16.79
N GLN A 145 5.18 3.68 -17.59
CA GLN A 145 6.61 3.44 -17.47
C GLN A 145 7.45 4.71 -17.67
N LYS A 146 6.94 5.70 -18.43
CA LYS A 146 7.58 7.00 -18.62
C LYS A 146 7.43 7.93 -17.42
N ILE A 147 6.50 7.62 -16.51
CA ILE A 147 6.20 8.44 -15.34
C ILE A 147 7.03 7.95 -14.15
N LYS A 148 7.84 8.84 -13.59
CA LYS A 148 8.70 8.52 -12.44
C LYS A 148 7.84 8.16 -11.22
N ASN A 149 8.23 7.11 -10.50
CA ASN A 149 7.56 6.64 -9.28
C ASN A 149 6.09 6.22 -9.49
N ALA A 150 5.67 5.87 -10.71
CA ALA A 150 4.29 5.41 -10.95
C ALA A 150 3.97 4.14 -10.15
N ALA A 151 4.86 3.14 -10.13
CA ALA A 151 4.66 1.90 -9.37
C ALA A 151 4.51 2.16 -7.87
N ASP A 152 5.33 3.05 -7.32
CA ASP A 152 5.26 3.49 -5.92
C ASP A 152 3.88 4.07 -5.56
N TYR A 153 3.34 4.91 -6.44
CA TYR A 153 2.01 5.50 -6.28
C TYR A 153 0.89 4.45 -6.35
N LEU A 154 0.96 3.52 -7.30
CA LEU A 154 0.01 2.43 -7.43
C LEU A 154 0.04 1.50 -6.20
N VAL A 155 1.22 1.17 -5.67
CA VAL A 155 1.35 0.43 -4.41
C VAL A 155 0.68 1.18 -3.26
N LYS A 156 0.89 2.49 -3.16
CA LYS A 156 0.25 3.33 -2.13
C LYS A 156 -1.28 3.30 -2.24
N LYS A 157 -1.82 3.33 -3.46
CA LYS A 157 -3.27 3.21 -3.71
C LYS A 157 -3.84 1.87 -3.24
N LEU A 158 -3.04 0.81 -3.26
CA LEU A 158 -3.46 -0.51 -2.78
C LEU A 158 -3.42 -0.67 -1.26
N GLU A 159 -2.80 0.25 -0.49
CA GLU A 159 -2.68 0.13 0.97
C GLU A 159 -4.03 0.11 1.72
N SER A 160 -5.02 0.85 1.21
CA SER A 160 -6.32 0.97 1.88
C SER A 160 -7.31 -0.09 1.39
N LYS A 161 -8.19 -0.56 2.29
CA LYS A 161 -9.32 -1.44 1.96
C LYS A 161 -10.61 -0.66 1.65
N THR A 162 -10.55 0.64 1.39
CA THR A 162 -11.76 1.43 1.18
C THR A 162 -12.46 1.04 -0.13
N GLU A 163 -13.78 0.87 -0.04
CA GLU A 163 -14.74 0.62 -1.13
C GLU A 163 -14.45 1.43 -2.39
N ILE A 164 -13.71 0.84 -3.35
CA ILE A 164 -14.24 0.41 -4.66
C ILE A 164 -13.38 -0.78 -5.10
N GLU A 165 -13.88 -2.01 -4.93
CA GLU A 165 -13.21 -3.25 -5.40
C GLU A 165 -12.79 -3.17 -6.89
N LYS A 166 -13.51 -2.38 -7.69
CA LYS A 166 -13.20 -2.12 -9.11
C LYS A 166 -11.92 -1.29 -9.31
N HIS A 167 -11.74 -0.21 -8.56
CA HIS A 167 -10.55 0.63 -8.70
C HIS A 167 -9.29 -0.09 -8.21
N SER A 168 -9.40 -0.81 -7.08
CA SER A 168 -8.30 -1.64 -6.61
C SER A 168 -7.93 -2.76 -7.58
N LYS A 169 -8.90 -3.33 -8.30
CA LYS A 169 -8.64 -4.33 -9.34
C LYS A 169 -7.89 -3.73 -10.53
N ALA A 170 -8.37 -2.62 -11.08
CA ALA A 170 -7.68 -1.93 -12.17
C ALA A 170 -6.23 -1.56 -11.79
N VAL A 171 -6.05 -0.99 -10.59
CA VAL A 171 -4.72 -0.66 -10.07
C VAL A 171 -3.84 -1.90 -9.92
N ALA A 172 -4.36 -3.02 -9.44
CA ALA A 172 -3.61 -4.27 -9.30
C ALA A 172 -3.20 -4.85 -10.67
N GLU A 173 -4.12 -4.89 -11.64
CA GLU A 173 -3.86 -5.32 -13.01
C GLU A 173 -2.78 -4.45 -13.66
N VAL A 174 -2.94 -3.13 -13.62
CA VAL A 174 -1.97 -2.18 -14.16
C VAL A 174 -0.61 -2.29 -13.46
N LEU A 175 -0.58 -2.39 -12.13
CA LEU A 175 0.66 -2.57 -11.37
C LEU A 175 1.36 -3.89 -11.75
N SER A 176 0.60 -4.97 -11.96
CA SER A 176 1.16 -6.24 -12.40
C SER A 176 1.82 -6.13 -13.78
N GLY A 177 1.27 -5.33 -14.71
CA GLY A 177 1.92 -5.06 -16.00
C GLY A 177 3.16 -4.17 -15.86
N LEU A 178 3.13 -3.23 -14.91
CA LEU A 178 4.24 -2.30 -14.66
C LEU A 178 5.45 -2.97 -14.00
N VAL A 179 5.21 -3.91 -13.08
CA VAL A 179 6.27 -4.58 -12.28
C VAL A 179 6.58 -5.99 -12.80
N GLY A 180 5.58 -6.69 -13.34
CA GLY A 180 5.67 -8.04 -13.92
C GLY A 180 6.18 -8.10 -15.35
N GLY A 181 6.79 -7.03 -15.86
CA GLY A 181 7.59 -7.06 -17.09
C GLY A 181 8.72 -8.10 -17.07
N GLY A 182 9.03 -8.68 -15.90
CA GLY A 182 9.68 -9.97 -15.75
C GLY A 182 8.79 -10.92 -14.95
N VAL A 183 8.21 -11.94 -15.60
CA VAL A 183 7.47 -13.01 -14.92
C VAL A 183 8.46 -14.02 -14.35
N SER A 184 8.57 -14.08 -13.02
CA SER A 184 8.88 -15.31 -12.29
C SER A 184 7.65 -16.22 -12.28
N ASP A 185 7.86 -17.50 -12.58
CA ASP A 185 6.90 -18.61 -12.54
C ASP A 185 5.67 -18.54 -13.47
N PHE A 186 5.88 -19.10 -14.67
CA PHE A 186 4.83 -19.83 -15.37
C PHE A 186 4.26 -20.91 -14.44
N GLY A 187 3.02 -20.74 -13.97
CA GLY A 187 2.27 -21.75 -13.21
C GLY A 187 1.90 -23.03 -14.00
N GLY A 188 2.71 -23.41 -14.98
CA GLY A 188 2.63 -24.66 -15.74
C GLY A 188 3.96 -25.39 -15.68
N ALA A 189 3.94 -26.73 -15.70
CA ALA A 189 5.09 -27.61 -15.50
C ALA A 189 6.43 -27.03 -15.99
N VAL A 190 7.31 -26.70 -15.04
CA VAL A 190 8.67 -26.25 -15.30
C VAL A 190 9.43 -27.37 -16.02
N VAL A 191 9.63 -27.22 -17.32
CA VAL A 191 10.62 -28.03 -18.05
C VAL A 191 11.99 -27.58 -17.53
N LYS A 192 12.57 -28.35 -16.60
CA LYS A 192 13.96 -28.16 -16.19
C LYS A 192 14.85 -28.31 -17.41
N LEU A 193 15.38 -27.19 -17.92
CA LEU A 193 16.45 -27.24 -18.89
C LEU A 193 17.65 -27.97 -18.25
N PRO A 194 18.29 -28.92 -18.95
CA PRO A 194 19.45 -29.62 -18.42
C PRO A 194 20.55 -28.60 -18.08
N LYS A 195 21.19 -28.77 -16.92
CA LYS A 195 22.29 -27.91 -16.47
C LYS A 195 23.35 -27.85 -17.57
N ALA A 196 23.50 -26.70 -18.22
CA ALA A 196 24.57 -26.46 -19.16
C ALA A 196 25.90 -26.47 -18.39
N GLN A 197 26.86 -27.26 -18.88
CA GLN A 197 28.24 -27.25 -18.38
C GLN A 197 28.86 -25.86 -18.62
N PRO A 198 29.81 -25.41 -17.77
CA PRO A 198 30.39 -24.07 -17.88
C PRO A 198 31.24 -23.97 -19.16
N GLY A 199 30.61 -23.48 -20.23
CA GLY A 199 31.22 -23.06 -21.49
C GLY A 199 31.10 -21.53 -21.67
N PRO A 200 31.70 -20.96 -22.74
CA PRO A 200 31.82 -19.52 -22.91
C PRO A 200 30.44 -18.86 -22.93
N ASN A 201 30.26 -17.75 -22.20
CA ASN A 201 29.01 -16.99 -22.02
C ASN A 201 28.10 -17.00 -23.25
N VAL A 202 27.17 -17.96 -23.33
CA VAL A 202 26.15 -18.03 -24.37
C VAL A 202 25.02 -17.11 -23.94
N LYS A 203 24.82 -16.00 -24.66
CA LYS A 203 23.63 -15.14 -24.50
C LYS A 203 22.44 -15.87 -25.08
N VAL A 204 21.52 -16.34 -24.24
CA VAL A 204 20.36 -17.13 -24.69
C VAL A 204 19.17 -16.19 -24.87
N HIS A 205 18.64 -16.12 -26.10
CA HIS A 205 17.30 -15.58 -26.34
C HIS A 205 16.32 -16.75 -26.51
N VAL A 206 15.25 -16.78 -25.72
CA VAL A 206 14.23 -17.84 -25.76
C VAL A 206 12.89 -17.22 -26.11
N LYS A 207 12.23 -17.72 -27.15
CA LYS A 207 10.83 -17.37 -27.44
C LYS A 207 9.92 -18.41 -26.82
N ILE A 208 9.19 -18.05 -25.76
CA ILE A 208 8.20 -18.92 -25.12
C ILE A 208 6.85 -18.64 -25.76
N VAL A 209 6.07 -19.68 -26.04
CA VAL A 209 4.71 -19.54 -26.55
C VAL A 209 3.78 -20.24 -25.57
N GLN A 210 2.97 -19.47 -24.84
CA GLN A 210 1.90 -20.01 -23.99
C GLN A 210 0.66 -20.20 -24.84
N VAL A 211 0.13 -21.43 -24.89
CA VAL A 211 -1.13 -21.75 -25.55
C VAL A 211 -2.23 -21.77 -24.50
N GLY A 212 -3.20 -20.88 -24.62
CA GLY A 212 -4.37 -20.83 -23.76
C GLY A 212 -5.32 -22.03 -23.98
N PRO A 213 -6.27 -22.29 -23.07
CA PRO A 213 -7.30 -23.33 -23.23
C PRO A 213 -8.17 -23.13 -24.48
N ASP A 214 -8.21 -21.91 -24.99
CA ASP A 214 -8.89 -21.48 -26.21
C ASP A 214 -8.03 -21.65 -27.48
N GLY A 215 -6.80 -22.13 -27.35
CA GLY A 215 -5.85 -22.33 -28.45
C GLY A 215 -5.04 -21.08 -28.81
N LYS A 216 -5.27 -19.93 -28.17
CA LYS A 216 -4.53 -18.69 -28.47
C LYS A 216 -3.11 -18.75 -27.96
N LYS A 217 -2.20 -18.19 -28.74
CA LYS A 217 -0.75 -18.21 -28.47
C LYS A 217 -0.29 -16.84 -27.98
N LYS A 218 0.23 -16.76 -26.76
CA LYS A 218 0.95 -15.59 -26.26
C LYS A 218 2.45 -15.84 -26.34
N GLU A 219 3.16 -14.98 -27.05
CA GLU A 219 4.60 -15.08 -27.22
C GLU A 219 5.31 -14.20 -26.21
N PHE A 220 6.28 -14.79 -25.50
CA PHE A 220 7.21 -14.11 -24.62
C PHE A 220 8.59 -14.23 -25.24
N GLU A 221 9.36 -13.16 -25.21
CA GLU A 221 10.78 -13.21 -25.50
C GLU A 221 11.51 -13.14 -24.17
N MET A 222 12.46 -14.05 -23.94
CA MET A 222 13.40 -14.00 -22.83
C MET A 222 14.80 -13.75 -23.34
N LYS A 223 15.60 -13.05 -22.55
CA LYS A 223 17.04 -12.84 -22.73
C LYS A 223 17.72 -13.06 -21.40
N ASP A 224 18.70 -13.96 -21.37
CA ASP A 224 19.51 -14.27 -20.17
C ASP A 224 18.65 -14.65 -18.94
N GLY A 225 17.56 -15.38 -19.17
CA GLY A 225 16.63 -15.83 -18.11
C GLY A 225 15.58 -14.80 -17.68
N LYS A 226 15.55 -13.59 -18.27
CA LYS A 226 14.55 -12.55 -18.01
C LYS A 226 13.64 -12.36 -19.21
N ILE A 227 12.34 -12.16 -19.01
CA ILE A 227 11.43 -11.78 -20.09
C ILE A 227 11.79 -10.36 -20.54
N VAL A 228 12.02 -10.18 -21.83
CA VAL A 228 12.30 -8.90 -22.50
C VAL A 228 11.13 -8.41 -23.35
N LYS A 229 10.11 -9.26 -23.57
CA LYS A 229 8.88 -8.92 -24.30
C LYS A 229 7.77 -9.91 -23.94
N GLY A 230 6.52 -9.46 -23.84
CA GLY A 230 5.36 -10.33 -23.60
C GLY A 230 4.87 -10.43 -22.14
N GLY A 231 5.44 -9.67 -21.21
CA GLY A 231 4.86 -9.47 -19.87
C GLY A 231 3.60 -8.61 -19.95
N GLY A 232 2.48 -9.23 -20.32
CA GLY A 232 1.19 -8.54 -20.38
C GLY A 232 0.61 -8.32 -18.98
N ILE A 233 -0.40 -7.44 -18.90
CA ILE A 233 -1.20 -7.25 -17.69
C ILE A 233 -1.78 -8.59 -17.23
N ASN A 234 -1.64 -8.90 -15.94
CA ASN A 234 -2.33 -10.02 -15.32
C ASN A 234 -3.77 -9.58 -14.97
N HIS A 235 -4.73 -9.89 -15.83
CA HIS A 235 -6.17 -9.58 -15.61
C HIS A 235 -6.83 -10.32 -14.44
N ASN A 236 -6.09 -11.23 -13.79
CA ASN A 236 -6.51 -11.89 -12.55
C ASN A 236 -5.78 -11.32 -11.33
N ALA A 237 -4.98 -10.26 -11.51
CA ALA A 237 -4.28 -9.63 -10.42
C ALA A 237 -5.28 -9.10 -9.38
N THR A 238 -5.03 -9.52 -8.15
CA THR A 238 -5.65 -8.95 -6.96
C THR A 238 -4.63 -8.01 -6.30
N PRO A 239 -5.06 -7.12 -5.39
CA PRO A 239 -4.12 -6.33 -4.60
C PRO A 239 -3.05 -7.19 -3.89
N LEU A 240 -3.44 -8.36 -3.37
CA LEU A 240 -2.49 -9.30 -2.77
C LEU A 240 -1.44 -9.76 -3.78
N THR A 241 -1.86 -10.31 -4.93
CA THR A 241 -0.92 -10.88 -5.90
C THR A 241 -0.04 -9.79 -6.51
N ALA A 242 -0.58 -8.62 -6.85
CA ALA A 242 0.20 -7.53 -7.40
C ALA A 242 1.26 -6.99 -6.42
N LEU A 243 0.94 -6.94 -5.11
CA LEU A 243 1.91 -6.55 -4.09
C LEU A 243 2.99 -7.62 -3.88
N LEU A 244 2.64 -8.91 -3.93
CA LEU A 244 3.61 -10.00 -3.88
C LEU A 244 4.53 -9.99 -5.10
N ASP A 245 3.97 -9.87 -6.31
CA ASP A 245 4.71 -9.73 -7.56
C ASP A 245 5.66 -8.53 -7.49
N THR A 246 5.24 -7.44 -6.84
CA THR A 246 6.08 -6.25 -6.63
C THR A 246 7.28 -6.55 -5.74
N ILE A 247 7.10 -7.31 -4.66
CA ILE A 247 8.20 -7.70 -3.76
C ILE A 247 9.24 -8.55 -4.50
N GLU A 248 8.79 -9.46 -5.34
CA GLU A 248 9.64 -10.38 -6.09
C GLU A 248 10.39 -9.67 -7.22
N ASN A 249 9.69 -8.82 -7.98
CA ASN A 249 10.20 -8.27 -9.24
C ASN A 249 10.74 -6.83 -9.15
N ALA A 250 10.68 -6.18 -7.98
CA ALA A 250 11.33 -4.89 -7.74
C ALA A 250 12.88 -5.04 -7.62
N GLU A 251 13.53 -5.58 -8.67
CA GLU A 251 14.98 -5.76 -8.71
C GLU A 251 15.69 -4.40 -8.51
N ASN A 252 16.52 -4.31 -7.48
CA ASN A 252 17.28 -3.11 -7.06
C ASN A 252 16.45 -1.89 -6.59
N ASN A 253 15.12 -1.98 -6.53
CA ASN A 253 14.28 -0.93 -5.93
C ASN A 253 13.79 -1.37 -4.53
N THR A 254 14.70 -1.25 -3.55
CA THR A 254 14.41 -1.58 -2.15
C THR A 254 13.22 -0.78 -1.60
N ARG A 255 13.06 0.50 -1.99
CA ARG A 255 11.97 1.34 -1.48
C ARG A 255 10.60 0.86 -1.95
N LEU A 256 10.46 0.52 -3.23
CA LEU A 256 9.23 -0.05 -3.79
C LEU A 256 8.89 -1.38 -3.11
N LYS A 257 9.90 -2.23 -2.88
CA LYS A 257 9.74 -3.50 -2.14
C LYS A 257 9.22 -3.27 -0.72
N ILE A 258 9.82 -2.33 0.02
CA ILE A 258 9.37 -1.96 1.38
C ILE A 258 7.93 -1.44 1.36
N ARG A 259 7.58 -0.58 0.40
CA ARG A 259 6.20 -0.08 0.27
C ARG A 259 5.21 -1.20 0.02
N ALA A 260 5.55 -2.17 -0.81
CA ALA A 260 4.69 -3.33 -1.04
C ALA A 260 4.51 -4.19 0.23
N ILE A 261 5.58 -4.40 1.00
CA ILE A 261 5.54 -5.10 2.30
C ILE A 261 4.64 -4.35 3.30
N VAL A 262 4.83 -3.04 3.42
CA VAL A 262 4.02 -2.17 4.31
C VAL A 262 2.55 -2.23 3.90
N ALA A 263 2.24 -2.18 2.60
CA ALA A 263 0.89 -2.29 2.09
C ALA A 263 0.23 -3.63 2.48
N LEU A 264 0.93 -4.75 2.34
CA LEU A 264 0.43 -6.06 2.79
C LEU A 264 0.11 -6.06 4.30
N GLY A 265 0.98 -5.44 5.10
CA GLY A 265 0.79 -5.27 6.54
C GLY A 265 -0.44 -4.45 6.90
N LEU A 266 -0.60 -3.26 6.30
CA LEU A 266 -1.73 -2.36 6.54
C LEU A 266 -3.07 -2.96 6.11
N ARG A 267 -3.06 -3.73 5.01
CA ARG A 267 -4.23 -4.47 4.55
C ARG A 267 -4.57 -5.65 5.45
N GLY A 268 -3.60 -6.21 6.18
CA GLY A 268 -3.82 -7.43 6.97
C GLY A 268 -3.93 -8.67 6.07
N GLU A 269 -3.13 -8.74 5.01
CA GLU A 269 -3.17 -9.87 4.06
C GLU A 269 -2.58 -11.15 4.68
N LYS A 270 -3.43 -11.95 5.33
CA LYS A 270 -3.03 -13.24 5.94
C LYS A 270 -2.27 -14.16 4.99
N ALA A 271 -2.66 -14.22 3.72
CA ALA A 271 -2.02 -15.07 2.73
C ALA A 271 -0.56 -14.66 2.42
N ALA A 272 -0.14 -13.44 2.77
CA ALA A 272 1.23 -12.97 2.60
C ALA A 272 2.18 -13.43 3.71
N VAL A 273 1.69 -13.99 4.83
CA VAL A 273 2.51 -14.32 6.01
C VAL A 273 3.70 -15.21 5.63
N SER A 274 3.50 -16.26 4.83
CA SER A 274 4.60 -17.15 4.43
C SER A 274 5.69 -16.45 3.63
N THR A 275 5.34 -15.51 2.76
CA THR A 275 6.30 -14.68 2.02
C THR A 275 7.02 -13.71 2.94
N LEU A 276 6.29 -13.04 3.85
CA LEU A 276 6.87 -12.12 4.82
C LEU A 276 7.87 -12.81 5.77
N LEU A 277 7.58 -14.06 6.18
CA LEU A 277 8.51 -14.85 6.99
C LEU A 277 9.85 -15.08 6.29
N LYS A 278 9.84 -15.35 4.97
CA LYS A 278 11.08 -15.48 4.18
C LYS A 278 11.87 -14.17 4.13
N LEU A 279 11.20 -13.02 4.21
CA LEU A 279 11.85 -11.70 4.17
C LEU A 279 12.51 -11.32 5.50
N LEU A 280 12.21 -12.03 6.60
CA LEU A 280 12.90 -11.82 7.88
C LEU A 280 14.39 -12.15 7.80
N THR A 281 14.83 -12.94 6.82
CA THR A 281 16.25 -13.26 6.59
C THR A 281 16.85 -12.49 5.41
N SER A 282 16.15 -11.46 4.93
CA SER A 282 16.70 -10.56 3.91
C SER A 282 18.05 -9.98 4.34
N ALA A 283 19.00 -9.88 3.41
CA ALA A 283 20.27 -9.21 3.65
C ALA A 283 20.09 -7.71 3.95
N ASP A 284 19.07 -7.09 3.35
CA ASP A 284 18.68 -5.71 3.58
C ASP A 284 17.90 -5.58 4.90
N GLU A 285 18.43 -4.82 5.86
CA GLU A 285 17.84 -4.62 7.18
C GLU A 285 16.49 -3.88 7.12
N SER A 286 16.35 -2.91 6.23
CA SER A 286 15.09 -2.18 6.09
C SER A 286 13.97 -3.07 5.57
N VAL A 287 14.31 -4.05 4.71
CA VAL A 287 13.36 -5.09 4.26
C VAL A 287 12.98 -6.03 5.41
N ARG A 288 13.93 -6.44 6.27
CA ARG A 288 13.63 -7.25 7.46
C ARG A 288 12.70 -6.54 8.42
N ASP A 289 13.00 -5.28 8.73
CA ASP A 289 12.21 -4.45 9.65
C ASP A 289 10.78 -4.24 9.13
N ALA A 290 10.64 -3.96 7.83
CA ALA A 290 9.33 -3.85 7.19
C ALA A 290 8.55 -5.17 7.26
N ALA A 291 9.20 -6.31 7.04
CA ALA A 291 8.56 -7.62 7.11
C ALA A 291 8.11 -7.97 8.53
N ALA A 292 8.94 -7.70 9.54
CA ALA A 292 8.58 -7.90 10.95
C ALA A 292 7.40 -7.02 11.37
N ASP A 293 7.39 -5.74 10.97
CA ASP A 293 6.27 -4.82 11.22
C ASP A 293 4.98 -5.25 10.50
N ALA A 294 5.08 -5.70 9.24
CA ALA A 294 3.93 -6.23 8.51
C ALA A 294 3.35 -7.48 9.18
N LEU A 295 4.20 -8.42 9.61
CA LEU A 295 3.79 -9.61 10.36
C LEU A 295 3.08 -9.23 11.66
N ARG A 296 3.61 -8.24 12.41
CA ARG A 296 2.96 -7.74 13.62
C ARG A 296 1.58 -7.14 13.33
N LYS A 297 1.45 -6.34 12.28
CA LYS A 297 0.16 -5.75 11.87
C LYS A 297 -0.86 -6.82 11.45
N ILE A 298 -0.42 -7.86 10.74
CA ILE A 298 -1.29 -8.94 10.25
C ILE A 298 -1.71 -9.87 11.40
N THR A 299 -0.78 -10.22 12.28
CA THR A 299 -0.97 -11.32 13.26
C THR A 299 -1.27 -10.84 14.67
N GLY A 300 -1.01 -9.58 14.99
CA GLY A 300 -1.06 -9.04 16.36
C GLY A 300 0.07 -9.53 17.28
N ASN A 301 1.01 -10.33 16.76
CA ASN A 301 2.11 -10.91 17.54
C ASN A 301 3.45 -10.28 17.14
N ASP A 302 4.43 -10.29 18.06
CA ASP A 302 5.78 -9.80 17.79
C ASP A 302 6.80 -10.80 18.35
N PHE A 303 7.49 -11.48 17.45
CA PHE A 303 8.58 -12.41 17.78
C PHE A 303 9.95 -11.90 17.30
N GLY A 304 10.04 -10.63 16.88
CA GLY A 304 11.23 -10.06 16.24
C GLY A 304 11.36 -10.45 14.76
N PRO A 305 12.57 -10.33 14.16
CA PRO A 305 13.75 -9.70 14.73
C PRO A 305 13.55 -8.20 14.98
N LYS A 306 14.38 -7.62 15.86
CA LYS A 306 14.48 -6.18 16.07
C LYS A 306 15.57 -5.59 15.18
N THR A 307 15.46 -4.30 14.86
CA THR A 307 16.52 -3.55 14.19
C THR A 307 17.85 -3.73 14.92
N GLY A 308 18.91 -4.07 14.18
CA GLY A 308 20.25 -4.35 14.71
C GLY A 308 20.47 -5.78 15.24
N ASP A 309 19.49 -6.68 15.19
CA ASP A 309 19.69 -8.09 15.58
C ASP A 309 20.72 -8.80 14.69
N THR A 310 21.57 -9.62 15.30
CA THR A 310 22.51 -10.50 14.59
C THR A 310 21.78 -11.61 13.83
N ASN A 311 22.44 -12.22 12.83
CA ASN A 311 21.86 -13.34 12.07
C ASN A 311 21.36 -14.48 12.98
N GLU A 312 22.07 -14.78 14.08
CA GLU A 312 21.64 -15.82 15.03
C GLU A 312 20.33 -15.43 15.75
N GLN A 313 20.17 -14.15 16.12
CA GLN A 313 18.94 -13.63 16.72
C GLN A 313 17.79 -13.61 15.71
N VAL A 314 18.07 -13.27 14.45
CA VAL A 314 17.12 -13.34 13.34
C VAL A 314 16.61 -14.77 13.15
N GLU A 315 17.51 -15.76 13.12
CA GLU A 315 17.13 -17.18 13.01
C GLU A 315 16.28 -17.67 14.20
N LYS A 316 16.60 -17.25 15.43
CA LYS A 316 15.79 -17.55 16.61
C LYS A 316 14.39 -16.94 16.52
N SER A 317 14.29 -15.72 16.02
CA SER A 317 13.01 -15.03 15.80
C SER A 317 12.18 -15.75 14.73
N LEU A 318 12.82 -16.13 13.61
CA LEU A 318 12.18 -16.89 12.54
C LEU A 318 11.62 -18.23 13.03
N LYS A 319 12.37 -18.98 13.85
CA LYS A 319 11.88 -20.25 14.43
C LYS A 319 10.60 -20.06 15.24
N LYS A 320 10.56 -19.04 16.11
CA LYS A 320 9.36 -18.72 16.91
C LYS A 320 8.18 -18.36 16.00
N TRP A 321 8.44 -17.58 14.96
CA TRP A 321 7.44 -17.24 13.96
C TRP A 321 6.90 -18.47 13.22
N GLU A 322 7.77 -19.38 12.79
CA GLU A 322 7.39 -20.60 12.07
C GLU A 322 6.58 -21.55 12.96
N GLU A 323 6.99 -21.73 14.22
CA GLU A 323 6.25 -22.50 15.23
C GLU A 323 4.84 -21.92 15.43
N TRP A 324 4.75 -20.60 15.63
CA TRP A 324 3.48 -19.92 15.76
C TRP A 324 2.64 -20.05 14.48
N TRP A 325 3.23 -19.85 13.31
CA TRP A 325 2.52 -19.94 12.03
C TRP A 325 1.96 -21.34 11.80
N ASN A 326 2.74 -22.38 12.04
CA ASN A 326 2.29 -23.76 11.91
C ASN A 326 1.13 -24.10 12.85
N ALA A 327 1.07 -23.49 14.03
CA ALA A 327 -0.02 -23.67 14.99
C ALA A 327 -1.27 -22.82 14.69
N ASN A 328 -1.16 -21.75 13.88
CA ASN A 328 -2.21 -20.74 13.74
C ASN A 328 -2.70 -20.51 12.29
N LYS A 329 -2.00 -20.99 11.25
CA LYS A 329 -2.28 -20.70 9.83
C LYS A 329 -3.70 -21.04 9.39
N ASP A 330 -4.34 -22.02 10.01
CA ASP A 330 -5.68 -22.48 9.65
C ASP A 330 -6.79 -21.67 10.36
N LYS A 331 -6.46 -20.78 11.31
CA LYS A 331 -7.43 -19.93 12.01
C LYS A 331 -8.00 -18.85 11.09
N GLU A 332 -9.31 -18.66 11.08
CA GLU A 332 -9.99 -17.69 10.21
C GLU A 332 -9.51 -16.24 10.44
N GLU A 333 -9.34 -15.84 11.71
CA GLU A 333 -8.80 -14.54 12.11
C GLU A 333 -7.66 -14.69 13.14
N PHE A 334 -6.69 -13.76 13.10
CA PHE A 334 -5.66 -13.63 14.12
C PHE A 334 -6.12 -12.63 15.19
N TYR A 335 -6.50 -13.14 16.36
CA TYR A 335 -7.04 -12.34 17.47
C TYR A 335 -5.96 -11.45 18.13
N PRO A 336 -6.29 -10.26 18.69
CA PRO A 336 -7.62 -9.67 18.84
C PRO A 336 -7.98 -8.62 17.78
N PRO A 337 -9.29 -8.33 17.60
CA PRO A 337 -9.82 -7.55 16.49
C PRO A 337 -9.29 -6.10 16.47
N LYS A 338 -9.40 -5.49 15.28
CA LYS A 338 -9.08 -4.08 15.00
C LYS A 338 -9.69 -3.18 16.08
N ARG A 339 -8.90 -2.22 16.58
CA ARG A 339 -9.33 -1.14 17.49
C ARG A 339 -10.60 -0.46 16.95
N GLY A 340 -11.76 -0.92 17.42
CA GLY A 340 -13.08 -0.44 17.00
C GLY A 340 -14.16 -0.79 18.03
N ASP A 341 -14.06 -1.96 18.65
CA ASP A 341 -15.08 -2.46 19.59
C ASP A 341 -14.53 -2.65 21.01
N THR A 342 -14.14 -1.57 21.69
CA THR A 342 -13.80 -1.60 23.12
C THR A 342 -15.00 -1.30 24.02
N LYS A 343 -16.18 -1.89 23.74
CA LYS A 343 -17.36 -1.75 24.62
C LYS A 343 -17.76 -3.00 25.38
N GLU A 344 -17.22 -4.18 25.06
CA GLU A 344 -17.62 -5.42 25.74
C GLU A 344 -16.58 -5.96 26.74
N ARG A 345 -15.35 -5.43 26.73
CA ARG A 345 -14.26 -5.96 27.58
C ARG A 345 -14.42 -5.61 29.07
N ASP A 346 -15.15 -4.55 29.40
CA ASP A 346 -15.38 -4.14 30.81
C ASP A 346 -16.48 -4.98 31.50
N GLY A 347 -17.27 -5.75 30.74
CA GLY A 347 -18.39 -6.56 31.26
C GLY A 347 -17.99 -7.97 31.72
N GLU A 348 -16.96 -8.56 31.12
CA GLU A 348 -16.52 -9.93 31.44
C GLU A 348 -15.50 -9.99 32.59
N GLU A 349 -14.65 -8.97 32.76
CA GLU A 349 -13.71 -8.93 33.89
C GLU A 349 -14.41 -8.75 35.24
N LYS A 350 -15.52 -8.00 35.28
CA LYS A 350 -16.34 -7.85 36.51
C LYS A 350 -17.03 -9.14 36.94
N LYS A 351 -17.52 -9.96 35.99
CA LYS A 351 -18.15 -11.26 36.31
C LYS A 351 -17.15 -12.29 36.82
N LYS A 352 -15.86 -12.19 36.47
CA LYS A 352 -14.82 -13.08 36.99
C LYS A 352 -14.38 -12.70 38.41
N SER A 353 -14.26 -11.40 38.71
CA SER A 353 -13.87 -10.94 40.06
C SER A 353 -14.94 -11.18 41.11
N ASP A 354 -16.22 -11.17 40.72
CA ASP A 354 -17.32 -11.37 41.66
C ASP A 354 -17.53 -12.86 41.99
N ASN A 355 -17.20 -13.77 41.06
CA ASN A 355 -17.31 -15.22 41.25
C ASN A 355 -16.14 -15.84 42.06
N GLU A 356 -15.00 -15.14 42.16
CA GLU A 356 -13.87 -15.56 43.01
C GLU A 356 -14.05 -15.13 44.48
N LYS A 357 -14.80 -14.06 44.75
CA LYS A 357 -15.07 -13.60 46.12
C LYS A 357 -16.13 -14.41 46.87
N GLU A 358 -17.02 -15.11 46.17
CA GLU A 358 -18.00 -16.01 46.80
C GLU A 358 -17.42 -17.36 47.21
N LYS A 359 -16.24 -17.75 46.70
CA LYS A 359 -15.60 -19.05 47.04
C LYS A 359 -14.61 -18.99 48.19
N GLU A 360 -14.22 -17.80 48.65
CA GLU A 360 -13.30 -17.63 49.78
C GLU A 360 -14.02 -17.35 51.12
N GLY A 361 -15.37 -17.38 51.13
CA GLY A 361 -16.20 -17.11 52.31
C GLY A 361 -16.78 -18.34 53.04
N GLU A 362 -16.53 -19.56 52.57
CA GLU A 362 -17.00 -20.79 53.22
C GLU A 362 -15.83 -21.70 53.59
N PHE A 363 -15.16 -21.43 54.71
CA PHE A 363 -14.43 -22.42 55.51
C PHE A 363 -14.36 -22.02 56.99
#